data_AF-A0AAD5MX32-F1
#
_entry.id   AF-A0AAD5MX32-F1
#
_cell.length_a   1.000
_cell.length_b   1.000
_cell.length_c   1.000
_cell.angle_alpha   90.00
_cell.angle_beta   90.00
_cell.angle_gamma   90.00
#
_symmetry.space_group_name_H-M   'P 1'
#
loop_
_entity.id
_entity.type
_entity.pdbx_description
1 polymer ?
#
loop_
_entity_poly.entity_id
_entity_poly.type
_entity_poly.pdbx_seq_one_letter_code
_entity_poly.pdbx_strand_id
1 'polypeptide(L)'
;MFYFRGDDEATSKHGESAYLLRPEVIEGFFYLWRLTGKVIYRDWVWDAITSIDRYCRVDGGFSGLRNVNDITKGHDDVQQSFFLAETLKYAYLTFTDDSVIPLDKWVFNTEAHPLPVFDPNE
;
A
#
# COMPACT_ATOMS: atom_id res chain seq x y z
N MET A 1 -15.64 2.85 2.88
CA MET A 1 -16.62 1.75 2.98
C MET A 1 -17.97 2.25 2.49
N PHE A 2 -18.61 1.53 1.56
CA PHE A 2 -19.98 1.86 1.16
C PHE A 2 -20.95 1.24 2.15
N TYR A 3 -21.86 2.07 2.68
CA TYR A 3 -22.91 1.61 3.57
C TYR A 3 -24.21 1.51 2.79
N PHE A 4 -24.89 0.39 2.97
CA PHE A 4 -26.24 0.16 2.48
C PHE A 4 -27.14 0.11 3.71
N ARG A 5 -27.76 1.23 4.04
CA ARG A 5 -28.79 1.33 5.10
C ARG A 5 -30.09 1.76 4.45
N GLY A 6 -31.23 1.43 5.05
CA GLY A 6 -32.57 1.48 4.41
C GLY A 6 -32.83 2.65 3.45
N ASP A 7 -32.49 3.87 3.83
CA ASP A 7 -32.72 5.08 3.01
C ASP A 7 -31.46 5.62 2.30
N ASP A 8 -30.31 4.97 2.50
CA ASP A 8 -28.99 5.36 2.01
C ASP A 8 -28.46 4.31 1.01
N GLU A 9 -28.66 4.57 -0.28
CA GLU A 9 -28.09 3.77 -1.37
C GLU A 9 -26.60 4.11 -1.57
N ALA A 10 -25.73 3.15 -1.23
CA ALA A 10 -24.28 3.20 -1.47
C ALA A 10 -23.60 4.55 -1.12
N THR A 11 -23.97 5.17 0.01
CA THR A 11 -23.36 6.45 0.40
C THR A 11 -22.13 6.22 1.27
N SER A 12 -21.03 6.91 0.95
CA SER A 12 -19.92 7.12 1.89
C SER A 12 -20.38 8.16 2.90
N LYS A 13 -20.61 7.73 4.14
CA LYS A 13 -20.97 8.67 5.22
C LYS A 13 -19.69 9.29 5.77
N HIS A 14 -19.55 10.60 5.52
CA HIS A 14 -18.45 11.47 5.96
C HIS A 14 -17.16 11.21 5.20
N GLY A 15 -16.39 12.28 4.91
CA GLY A 15 -15.08 12.14 4.29
C GLY A 15 -14.23 11.20 5.12
N GLU A 16 -13.97 10.00 4.59
CA GLU A 16 -13.14 8.98 5.25
C GLU A 16 -11.72 9.53 5.33
N SER A 17 -11.43 10.22 6.43
CA SER A 17 -10.15 10.86 6.69
C SER A 17 -9.15 9.91 7.34
N ALA A 18 -9.55 8.66 7.62
CA ALA A 18 -8.65 7.67 8.18
C ALA A 18 -7.68 7.13 7.12
N TYR A 19 -6.46 6.81 7.54
CA TYR A 19 -5.47 6.09 6.73
C TYR A 19 -5.04 4.82 7.47
N LEU A 20 -5.36 3.66 6.91
CA LEU A 20 -5.22 2.36 7.58
C LEU A 20 -4.01 1.57 7.08
N LEU A 21 -2.87 2.24 6.84
CA LEU A 21 -1.63 1.61 6.32
C LEU A 21 -1.82 0.88 4.97
N ARG A 22 -2.72 1.41 4.15
CA ARG A 22 -3.19 0.80 2.91
C ARG A 22 -2.13 0.83 1.79
N PRO A 23 -2.00 -0.24 0.98
CA PRO A 23 -0.89 -0.39 0.02
C PRO A 23 -1.16 0.16 -1.38
N GLU A 24 -2.42 0.36 -1.79
CA GLU A 24 -2.82 0.34 -3.21
C GLU A 24 -2.17 1.46 -4.03
N VAL A 25 -1.87 2.61 -3.41
CA VAL A 25 -1.16 3.72 -4.06
C VAL A 25 0.31 3.38 -4.31
N ILE A 26 1.00 2.80 -3.32
CA ILE A 26 2.41 2.40 -3.44
C ILE A 26 2.53 1.23 -4.43
N GLU A 27 1.59 0.29 -4.43
CA GLU A 27 1.48 -0.77 -5.43
C GLU A 27 1.39 -0.20 -6.85
N GLY A 28 0.48 0.77 -7.07
CA GLY A 28 0.33 1.42 -8.38
C GLY A 28 1.63 2.10 -8.85
N PHE A 29 2.32 2.78 -7.95
CA PHE A 29 3.61 3.41 -8.27
C PHE A 29 4.72 2.38 -8.56
N PHE A 30 4.74 1.24 -7.86
CA PHE A 30 5.66 0.14 -8.15
C PHE A 30 5.49 -0.36 -9.60
N TYR A 31 4.26 -0.62 -10.03
CA TYR A 31 4.00 -1.05 -11.42
C TYR A 31 4.36 0.04 -12.43
N LEU A 32 3.98 1.29 -12.17
CA LEU A 32 4.32 2.41 -13.05
C LEU A 32 5.84 2.61 -13.17
N TRP A 33 6.59 2.44 -12.08
CA TRP A 33 8.05 2.42 -12.09
C TRP A 33 8.57 1.28 -13.00
N ARG A 34 8.19 0.02 -12.74
CA ARG A 34 8.68 -1.15 -13.48
C ARG A 34 8.33 -1.12 -14.98
N LEU A 35 7.20 -0.53 -15.33
CA LEU A 35 6.75 -0.46 -16.73
C LEU A 35 7.33 0.71 -17.52
N THR A 36 7.66 1.82 -16.85
CA THR A 36 8.02 3.07 -17.54
C THR A 36 9.43 3.57 -17.27
N GLY A 37 10.08 3.10 -16.19
CA GLY A 37 11.38 3.58 -15.73
C GLY A 37 11.41 5.06 -15.31
N LYS A 38 10.25 5.72 -15.16
CA LYS A 38 10.20 7.15 -14.77
C LYS A 38 10.49 7.30 -13.28
N VAL A 39 11.56 8.04 -12.96
CA VAL A 39 12.04 8.26 -11.59
C VAL A 39 10.99 8.89 -10.66
N ILE A 40 10.07 9.68 -11.20
CA ILE A 40 8.98 10.31 -10.42
C ILE A 40 8.19 9.31 -9.55
N TYR A 41 8.03 8.06 -10.01
CA TYR A 41 7.33 7.03 -9.24
C TYR A 41 8.13 6.54 -8.05
N ARG A 42 9.46 6.50 -8.15
CA ARG A 42 10.35 6.23 -7.00
C ARG A 42 10.30 7.37 -5.99
N ASP A 43 10.31 8.62 -6.47
CA ASP A 43 10.21 9.80 -5.61
C ASP A 43 8.89 9.80 -4.82
N TRP A 44 7.76 9.48 -5.48
CA TRP A 44 6.46 9.40 -4.80
C TRP A 44 6.36 8.24 -3.80
N VAL A 45 6.98 7.09 -4.09
CA VAL A 45 7.08 5.99 -3.11
C VAL A 45 7.93 6.40 -1.91
N TRP A 46 9.02 7.13 -2.13
CA TRP A 46 9.86 7.67 -1.06
C TRP A 46 9.08 8.66 -0.17
N ASP A 47 8.35 9.58 -0.78
CA ASP A 47 7.50 10.55 -0.07
C ASP A 47 6.41 9.84 0.76
N ALA A 48 5.81 8.78 0.21
CA ALA A 48 4.81 7.99 0.91
C ALA A 48 5.40 7.26 2.12
N ILE A 49 6.54 6.56 1.96
CA ILE A 49 7.16 5.79 3.04
C ILE A 49 7.73 6.70 4.14
N THR A 50 8.33 7.83 3.79
CA THR A 50 8.79 8.81 4.78
C THR A 50 7.62 9.46 5.54
N SER A 51 6.46 9.64 4.89
CA SER A 51 5.24 10.08 5.57
C SER A 51 4.68 9.02 6.51
N ILE A 52 4.64 7.75 6.09
CA ILE A 52 4.25 6.62 6.94
C ILE A 52 5.18 6.53 8.15
N ASP A 53 6.49 6.62 7.95
CA ASP A 53 7.48 6.61 9.03
C ASP A 53 7.27 7.75 10.03
N ARG A 54 7.02 8.96 9.53
CA ARG A 54 6.81 10.15 10.37
C ARG A 54 5.52 10.10 11.19
N TYR A 55 4.42 9.68 10.59
CA TYR A 55 3.10 9.85 11.20
C TYR A 55 2.50 8.56 11.75
N CYS A 56 2.86 7.40 11.20
CA CYS A 56 2.27 6.11 11.58
C CYS A 56 3.15 5.30 12.54
N ARG A 57 4.44 5.65 12.69
CA ARG A 57 5.34 4.96 13.62
C ARG A 57 4.95 5.24 15.08
N VAL A 58 4.91 4.18 15.87
CA VAL A 58 4.70 4.17 17.32
C VAL A 58 5.75 3.28 17.97
N ASP A 59 5.88 3.30 19.31
CA ASP A 59 6.90 2.53 20.03
C ASP A 59 6.88 1.02 19.70
N GLY A 60 5.69 0.46 19.46
CA GLY A 60 5.47 -0.96 19.17
C GLY A 60 5.48 -1.35 17.68
N GLY A 61 5.64 -0.41 16.75
CA GLY A 61 5.52 -0.68 15.31
C GLY A 61 4.88 0.46 14.53
N PHE A 62 3.86 0.15 13.72
CA PHE A 62 3.11 1.10 12.92
C PHE A 62 1.61 0.96 13.17
N SER A 63 0.91 2.08 13.23
CA SER A 63 -0.55 2.12 13.38
C SER A 63 -1.16 3.12 12.42
N GLY A 64 -2.36 2.82 11.93
CA GLY A 64 -3.12 3.73 11.08
C GLY A 64 -3.50 5.03 11.78
N LEU A 65 -3.85 6.04 11.01
CA LEU A 65 -4.31 7.34 11.47
C LEU A 65 -5.83 7.40 11.48
N ARG A 66 -6.43 7.92 12.56
CA ARG A 66 -7.87 8.19 12.59
C ARG A 66 -8.29 9.35 11.70
N ASN A 67 -7.41 10.33 11.48
CA ASN A 67 -7.65 11.48 10.61
C ASN A 67 -6.32 12.03 10.05
N VAL A 68 -6.13 11.95 8.74
CA VAL A 68 -4.94 12.46 8.03
C VAL A 68 -4.86 13.99 8.02
N ASN A 69 -5.98 14.68 8.24
CA ASN A 69 -6.03 16.14 8.30
C ASN A 69 -5.79 16.69 9.72
N ASP A 70 -5.78 15.83 10.75
CA ASP A 70 -5.62 16.22 12.16
C ASP A 70 -4.95 15.10 12.97
N ILE A 71 -3.63 15.21 13.14
CA ILE A 71 -2.81 14.24 13.87
C ILE A 71 -3.21 14.11 15.36
N THR A 72 -3.90 15.10 15.93
CA THR A 72 -4.32 15.08 17.34
C THR A 72 -5.44 14.06 17.59
N LYS A 73 -6.09 13.55 16.53
CA LYS A 73 -7.07 12.45 16.62
C LYS A 73 -6.41 11.09 16.92
N GLY A 74 -5.09 11.01 16.82
CA GLY A 74 -4.30 9.85 17.20
C GLY A 74 -4.45 8.65 16.25
N HIS A 75 -3.90 7.53 16.70
CA HIS A 75 -3.77 6.30 15.94
C HIS A 75 -4.90 5.30 16.20
N ASP A 76 -5.19 4.43 15.23
CA ASP A 76 -6.23 3.40 15.35
C ASP A 76 -5.85 2.20 16.23
N ASP A 77 -4.59 2.12 16.66
CA ASP A 77 -3.97 1.04 17.45
C ASP A 77 -4.00 -0.33 16.75
N VAL A 78 -3.95 -0.35 15.41
CA VAL A 78 -3.91 -1.57 14.61
C VAL A 78 -2.78 -1.53 13.59
N GLN A 79 -1.88 -2.53 13.66
CA GLN A 79 -0.95 -2.82 12.58
C GLN A 79 -1.54 -3.88 11.66
N GLN A 80 -2.02 -3.47 10.49
CA GLN A 80 -2.61 -4.36 9.51
C GLN A 80 -1.57 -5.34 8.95
N SER A 81 -1.93 -6.61 8.76
CA SER A 81 -1.00 -7.62 8.21
C SER A 81 -0.50 -7.26 6.81
N PHE A 82 -1.37 -6.66 5.99
CA PHE A 82 -1.04 -6.18 4.65
C PHE A 82 -0.01 -5.04 4.65
N PHE A 83 0.20 -4.33 5.76
CA PHE A 83 1.28 -3.36 5.83
C PHE A 83 2.64 -4.05 5.61
N LEU A 84 2.82 -5.22 6.23
CA LEU A 84 4.03 -6.03 6.09
C LEU A 84 4.05 -6.79 4.77
N ALA A 85 2.93 -7.41 4.39
CA ALA A 85 2.85 -8.22 3.17
C ALA A 85 2.94 -7.38 1.90
N GLU A 86 2.33 -6.19 1.88
CA GLU A 86 2.11 -5.42 0.66
C GLU A 86 2.88 -4.10 0.67
N THR A 87 2.55 -3.20 1.60
CA THR A 87 3.07 -1.82 1.60
C THR A 87 4.61 -1.80 1.64
N LEU A 88 5.20 -2.51 2.59
CA LEU A 88 6.67 -2.58 2.70
C LEU A 88 7.31 -3.37 1.56
N LYS A 89 6.64 -4.40 1.02
CA LYS A 89 7.15 -5.20 -0.09
C LYS A 89 7.23 -4.39 -1.38
N TYR A 90 6.16 -3.70 -1.75
CA TYR A 90 6.14 -2.86 -2.95
C TYR A 90 7.12 -1.68 -2.84
N ALA A 91 7.24 -1.07 -1.65
CA ALA A 91 8.26 -0.07 -1.41
C ALA A 91 9.68 -0.64 -1.59
N TYR A 92 9.97 -1.79 -0.99
CA TYR A 92 11.27 -2.44 -1.13
C TYR A 92 11.60 -2.79 -2.59
N LEU A 93 10.65 -3.39 -3.33
CA LEU A 93 10.84 -3.78 -4.72
C LEU A 93 11.00 -2.58 -5.66
N THR A 94 10.42 -1.42 -5.31
CA THR A 94 10.59 -0.17 -6.06
C THR A 94 12.04 0.33 -6.03
N PHE A 95 12.75 0.13 -4.92
CA PHE A 95 14.16 0.53 -4.77
C PHE A 95 15.16 -0.60 -5.01
N THR A 96 14.70 -1.77 -5.42
CA THR A 96 15.54 -2.91 -5.80
C THR A 96 15.72 -2.97 -7.32
N ASP A 97 16.74 -3.72 -7.76
CA ASP A 97 16.96 -4.04 -9.16
C ASP A 97 15.78 -4.82 -9.78
N ASP A 98 15.55 -4.61 -11.08
CA ASP A 98 14.40 -5.18 -11.77
C ASP A 98 14.47 -6.71 -11.91
N SER A 99 15.65 -7.30 -11.76
CA SER A 99 15.87 -8.75 -11.70
C SER A 99 15.31 -9.42 -10.44
N VAL A 100 14.99 -8.66 -9.39
CA VAL A 100 14.33 -9.19 -8.19
C VAL A 100 12.82 -9.20 -8.41
N ILE A 101 12.25 -10.41 -8.45
CA ILE A 101 10.84 -10.70 -8.79
C ILE A 101 10.45 -10.04 -10.12
N PRO A 102 11.02 -10.51 -11.24
CA PRO A 102 10.75 -9.93 -12.54
C PRO A 102 9.30 -10.25 -12.98
N LEU A 103 8.59 -9.25 -13.48
CA LEU A 103 7.13 -9.30 -13.73
C LEU A 103 6.72 -10.22 -14.89
N ASP A 104 7.68 -10.70 -15.68
CA ASP A 104 7.49 -11.70 -16.73
C ASP A 104 7.54 -13.15 -16.19
N LYS A 105 8.04 -13.35 -14.95
CA LYS A 105 8.16 -14.67 -14.31
C LYS A 105 7.27 -14.84 -13.09
N TRP A 106 6.76 -13.75 -12.53
CA TRP A 106 5.97 -13.75 -11.30
C TRP A 106 4.70 -12.92 -11.46
N VAL A 107 3.61 -13.45 -10.90
CA VAL A 107 2.31 -12.78 -10.79
C VAL A 107 2.00 -12.58 -9.32
N PHE A 108 1.76 -11.34 -8.89
CA PHE A 108 1.30 -11.07 -7.54
C PHE A 108 -0.19 -11.38 -7.41
N ASN A 109 -0.58 -12.09 -6.35
CA ASN A 109 -1.99 -12.07 -5.93
C ASN A 109 -2.34 -10.70 -5.30
N THR A 110 -3.61 -10.50 -4.96
CA THR A 110 -4.10 -9.24 -4.37
C THR A 110 -3.63 -8.94 -2.94
N GLU A 111 -2.78 -9.80 -2.36
CA GLU A 111 -2.12 -9.61 -1.04
C GLU A 111 -0.59 -9.58 -1.23
N ALA A 112 -0.14 -9.17 -2.41
CA ALA A 112 1.25 -9.06 -2.84
C ALA A 112 2.07 -10.35 -2.69
N HIS A 113 1.47 -11.54 -2.63
CA HIS A 113 2.21 -12.80 -2.63
C HIS A 113 2.60 -13.17 -4.07
N PRO A 114 3.90 -13.26 -4.40
CA PRO A 114 4.34 -13.61 -5.74
C PRO A 114 4.13 -15.10 -6.00
N LEU A 115 3.47 -15.41 -7.11
CA LEU A 115 3.24 -16.75 -7.62
C LEU A 115 4.02 -16.91 -8.93
N PRO A 116 4.75 -18.02 -9.15
CA PRO A 116 5.46 -18.22 -10.39
C PRO A 116 4.47 -18.38 -11.56
N VAL A 117 4.84 -17.86 -12.73
CA VAL A 117 4.12 -18.17 -13.97
C VAL A 117 4.22 -19.67 -14.23
N PHE A 118 3.07 -20.31 -14.44
CA PHE A 118 3.03 -21.74 -14.75
C PHE A 118 3.45 -21.98 -16.20
N ASP A 119 4.48 -22.80 -16.40
CA ASP A 119 4.82 -23.39 -17.70
C ASP A 119 4.38 -24.86 -17.70
N PRO A 120 3.41 -25.27 -18.55
CA PRO A 120 3.02 -26.67 -18.66
C PRO A 120 4.08 -27.57 -19.32
N ASN A 121 5.16 -27.01 -19.88
CA ASN A 121 6.19 -27.73 -20.62
C ASN A 121 7.53 -27.83 -19.87
N GLU A 122 7.67 -27.20 -18.70
CA GLU A 122 8.76 -27.40 -17.73
C GLU A 122 8.29 -28.28 -16.56
#